data_AF-A0A841K858-F1
#
_entry.id   AF-A0A841K858-F1
#
_cell.length_a   1.000
_cell.length_b   1.000
_cell.length_c   1.000
_cell.angle_alpha   90.00
_cell.angle_beta   90.00
_cell.angle_gamma   90.00
#
_symmetry.space_group_name_H-M   'P 1'
#
loop_
_entity.id
_entity.type
_entity.pdbx_description
1 polymer ?
#
loop_
_entity_poly.entity_id
_entity_poly.type
_entity_poly.pdbx_seq_one_letter_code
_entity_poly.pdbx_strand_id
1 'polypeptide(L)'
;MKDRVYQQITERGHARTAPAVGLFDDIARHPYYTSNDLLFKLHGIYLPRPLNYEIVAQSADEVQDIQNAPALSMRNYLEESGQLRLITSISIYSQLGKDRAQLRLLYMNTVAFLIWQSMEKQPRPIGAQHRPPQNAVLAFGIPFSE
;
A
#
# COMPACT_ATOMS: atom_id res chain seq x y z
N MET A 1 9.37 80.82 -1.41
CA MET A 1 9.53 81.41 -0.06
C MET A 1 9.85 80.25 0.88
N LYS A 2 11.10 80.21 1.40
CA LYS A 2 11.66 79.37 2.49
C LYS A 2 11.70 77.84 2.26
N ASP A 3 12.86 77.21 2.07
CA ASP A 3 13.97 76.90 3.00
C ASP A 3 13.69 75.81 4.05
N ARG A 4 14.58 74.78 4.04
CA ARG A 4 15.08 73.96 5.17
C ARG A 4 14.15 72.84 5.70
N VAL A 5 14.62 71.66 6.15
CA VAL A 5 15.96 71.14 6.47
C VAL A 5 15.92 69.60 6.58
N TYR A 6 17.12 69.03 6.45
CA TYR A 6 17.55 67.63 6.48
C TYR A 6 17.29 66.82 7.78
N GLN A 7 17.22 65.49 7.56
CA GLN A 7 17.76 64.35 8.33
C GLN A 7 17.18 63.95 9.69
N GLN A 8 16.80 62.67 9.78
CA GLN A 8 17.58 61.70 10.57
C GLN A 8 17.52 60.29 9.95
N ILE A 9 18.72 59.75 9.70
CA ILE A 9 19.04 58.36 9.32
C ILE A 9 19.66 57.74 10.57
N THR A 10 19.41 56.45 10.84
CA THR A 10 20.29 55.43 11.51
C THR A 10 19.41 54.33 12.10
N GLU A 11 19.64 53.01 11.98
CA GLU A 11 20.54 52.16 11.20
C GLU A 11 20.01 50.70 11.27
N ARG A 12 20.20 49.98 10.16
CA ARG A 12 20.61 48.56 10.03
C ARG A 12 19.84 47.42 10.73
N GLY A 13 19.29 46.55 9.88
CA GLY A 13 19.10 45.12 10.14
C GLY A 13 18.73 44.37 8.86
N HIS A 14 19.73 43.81 8.17
CA HIS A 14 19.55 42.90 7.04
C HIS A 14 18.76 41.66 7.44
N ALA A 15 17.73 41.27 6.66
CA ALA A 15 17.60 39.92 6.10
C ALA A 15 16.36 39.84 5.19
N ARG A 16 16.54 39.19 4.05
CA ARG A 16 15.51 38.84 3.06
C ARG A 16 14.45 37.94 3.70
N THR A 17 13.18 38.13 3.36
CA THR A 17 12.17 37.08 3.48
C THR A 17 11.14 37.20 2.36
N ALA A 18 10.95 36.08 1.67
CA ALA A 18 10.15 35.88 0.47
C ALA A 18 8.63 36.01 0.74
N PRO A 19 7.80 36.27 -0.28
CA PRO A 19 6.35 36.17 -0.15
C PRO A 19 5.93 34.71 0.02
N ALA A 20 4.99 34.49 0.96
CA ALA A 20 4.40 33.21 1.29
C ALA A 20 3.74 32.56 0.06
N VAL A 21 4.26 31.40 -0.31
CA VAL A 21 3.70 30.51 -1.35
C VAL A 21 2.48 29.81 -0.77
N GLY A 22 1.35 29.97 -1.46
CA GLY A 22 0.09 29.27 -1.18
C GLY A 22 0.28 27.76 -1.30
N LEU A 23 0.05 27.09 -0.18
CA LEU A 23 0.26 25.67 0.08
C LEU A 23 -0.93 24.82 -0.42
N PHE A 24 -1.35 24.89 -1.69
CA PHE A 24 -2.39 23.98 -2.22
C PHE A 24 -2.31 23.86 -3.74
N ASP A 25 -1.28 23.22 -4.29
CA ASP A 25 -1.29 22.85 -5.72
C ASP A 25 -0.30 21.74 -6.14
N ASP A 26 0.02 20.79 -5.24
CA ASP A 26 1.09 19.81 -5.51
C ASP A 26 0.70 18.35 -5.26
N ILE A 27 -0.55 17.96 -5.61
CA ILE A 27 -0.99 16.54 -5.62
C ILE A 27 -1.56 16.16 -6.99
N ALA A 28 -1.02 16.70 -8.08
CA ALA A 28 -1.50 16.38 -9.42
C ALA A 28 -0.40 16.38 -10.47
N ARG A 29 0.71 15.64 -10.25
CA ARG A 29 1.66 15.20 -11.30
C ARG A 29 2.85 14.41 -10.73
N HIS A 30 2.69 13.15 -10.36
CA HIS A 30 3.84 12.22 -10.29
C HIS A 30 3.46 10.91 -10.99
N PRO A 31 3.71 10.76 -12.30
CA PRO A 31 3.27 9.60 -13.07
C PRO A 31 4.25 8.41 -13.05
N TYR A 32 5.16 8.33 -12.07
CA TYR A 32 6.12 7.22 -12.01
C TYR A 32 6.29 6.74 -10.57
N TYR A 33 5.41 5.84 -10.14
CA TYR A 33 5.72 4.95 -9.03
C TYR A 33 6.76 3.95 -9.56
N THR A 34 7.99 4.06 -9.11
CA THR A 34 8.99 3.02 -9.33
C THR A 34 8.58 1.77 -8.56
N SER A 35 9.04 0.59 -9.00
CA SER A 35 8.72 -0.71 -8.38
C SER A 35 8.96 -0.78 -6.87
N ASN A 36 9.74 0.15 -6.30
CA ASN A 36 10.06 0.20 -4.89
C ASN A 36 9.14 1.11 -4.07
N ASP A 37 8.44 2.08 -4.68
CA ASP A 37 7.71 3.10 -3.92
C ASP A 37 6.52 2.51 -3.15
N LEU A 38 5.85 1.50 -3.71
CA LEU A 38 4.82 0.77 -3.00
C LEU A 38 5.43 -0.02 -1.85
N LEU A 39 6.52 -0.76 -2.07
CA LEU A 39 7.22 -1.46 -0.98
C LEU A 39 7.69 -0.51 0.12
N PHE A 40 8.19 0.69 -0.21
CA PHE A 40 8.60 1.69 0.79
C PHE A 40 7.41 2.23 1.58
N LYS A 41 6.28 2.54 0.92
CA LYS A 41 5.03 2.91 1.60
C LYS A 41 4.53 1.79 2.51
N LEU A 42 4.60 0.55 2.04
CA LEU A 42 4.23 -0.64 2.79
C LEU A 42 5.18 -0.90 3.97
N HIS A 43 6.48 -0.68 3.80
CA HIS A 43 7.50 -0.83 4.85
C HIS A 43 7.35 0.22 5.96
N GLY A 44 7.02 1.46 5.62
CA GLY A 44 6.77 2.53 6.60
C GLY A 44 5.57 2.25 7.51
N ILE A 45 4.68 1.33 7.10
CA ILE A 45 3.50 0.88 7.86
C ILE A 45 3.82 -0.40 8.66
N TYR A 46 4.95 -1.06 8.41
CA TYR A 46 5.19 -2.43 8.90
C TYR A 46 6.17 -2.51 10.09
N LEU A 47 5.68 -3.08 11.20
CA LEU A 47 6.51 -3.69 12.24
C LEU A 47 6.72 -5.17 11.88
N PRO A 48 7.93 -5.73 11.96
CA PRO A 48 8.16 -7.15 11.67
C PRO A 48 7.31 -8.03 12.58
N ARG A 49 6.25 -8.65 12.02
CA ARG A 49 5.50 -9.68 12.73
C ARG A 49 6.28 -11.00 12.67
N PRO A 50 6.27 -11.78 13.77
CA PRO A 50 6.84 -13.13 13.79
C PRO A 50 6.02 -14.16 12.97
N LEU A 51 4.94 -13.74 12.30
CA LEU A 51 4.05 -14.59 11.51
C LEU A 51 4.09 -14.12 10.05
N ASN A 52 4.41 -15.03 9.13
CA ASN A 52 4.65 -14.69 7.73
C ASN A 52 3.36 -14.58 6.90
N TYR A 53 2.25 -15.14 7.39
CA TYR A 53 0.97 -15.21 6.68
C TYR A 53 -0.19 -14.69 7.53
N GLU A 54 -1.00 -13.83 6.94
CA GLU A 54 -2.31 -13.41 7.43
C GLU A 54 -3.41 -14.28 6.80
N ILE A 55 -4.39 -14.68 7.61
CA ILE A 55 -5.52 -15.52 7.19
C ILE A 55 -6.71 -14.60 6.96
N VAL A 56 -7.13 -14.47 5.70
CA VAL A 56 -8.26 -13.64 5.28
C VAL A 56 -9.43 -14.54 4.90
N ALA A 57 -10.57 -14.34 5.55
CA ALA A 57 -11.77 -15.12 5.26
C ALA A 57 -12.72 -14.37 4.32
N GLN A 58 -13.12 -15.02 3.23
CA GLN A 58 -14.07 -14.51 2.25
C GLN A 58 -15.39 -15.28 2.32
N SER A 59 -16.48 -14.54 2.32
CA SER A 59 -17.85 -15.03 2.23
C SER A 59 -18.21 -15.51 0.82
N ALA A 60 -19.36 -16.17 0.69
CA ALA A 60 -19.88 -16.62 -0.60
C ALA A 60 -20.07 -15.47 -1.60
N ASP A 61 -20.58 -14.33 -1.14
CA ASP A 61 -20.84 -13.17 -2.00
C ASP A 61 -19.51 -12.55 -2.48
N GLU A 62 -18.51 -12.47 -1.60
CA GLU A 62 -17.17 -11.99 -1.97
C GLU A 62 -16.48 -12.93 -2.97
N VAL A 63 -16.68 -14.25 -2.85
CA VAL A 63 -16.10 -15.23 -3.77
C VAL A 63 -16.76 -15.19 -5.16
N GLN A 64 -18.05 -14.83 -5.23
CA GLN A 64 -18.76 -14.68 -6.51
C GLN A 64 -18.29 -13.46 -7.30
N ASP A 65 -17.81 -12.43 -6.62
CA ASP A 65 -17.16 -11.29 -7.29
C ASP A 65 -15.75 -11.68 -7.77
N ILE A 66 -15.60 -11.74 -9.09
CA ILE A 66 -14.33 -12.08 -9.75
C ILE A 66 -13.22 -11.07 -9.41
N GLN A 67 -13.56 -9.82 -9.06
CA GLN A 67 -12.60 -8.81 -8.64
C GLN A 67 -12.00 -9.09 -7.26
N ASN A 68 -12.46 -10.13 -6.56
CA ASN A 68 -11.85 -10.62 -5.32
C ASN A 68 -11.03 -11.90 -5.54
N ALA A 69 -10.86 -12.34 -6.79
CA ALA A 69 -9.90 -13.38 -7.15
C ALA A 69 -8.49 -12.77 -7.20
N PRO A 70 -7.52 -13.26 -6.39
CA PRO A 70 -6.20 -12.64 -6.34
C PRO A 70 -5.44 -12.64 -7.65
N ALA A 71 -5.48 -13.76 -8.39
CA ALA A 71 -4.79 -13.89 -9.66
C ALA A 71 -5.26 -12.91 -10.74
N LEU A 72 -6.50 -12.42 -10.65
CA LEU A 72 -7.05 -11.44 -11.57
C LEU A 72 -6.79 -10.01 -11.06
N SER A 73 -7.34 -9.69 -9.90
CA SER A 73 -7.35 -8.33 -9.37
C SER A 73 -5.96 -7.82 -9.00
N MET A 74 -5.15 -8.64 -8.31
CA MET A 74 -3.82 -8.23 -7.87
C MET A 74 -2.84 -8.15 -9.03
N ARG A 75 -2.94 -9.07 -10.00
CA ARG A 75 -2.12 -9.01 -11.21
C ARG A 75 -2.38 -7.73 -11.99
N ASN A 76 -3.65 -7.42 -12.26
CA ASN A 76 -4.02 -6.21 -12.99
C ASN A 76 -3.54 -4.96 -12.26
N TYR A 77 -3.76 -4.88 -10.94
CA TYR A 77 -3.27 -3.77 -10.13
C TYR A 77 -1.74 -3.59 -10.22
N LEU A 78 -0.97 -4.69 -10.16
CA LEU A 78 0.48 -4.64 -10.28
C LEU A 78 0.95 -4.27 -11.69
N GLU A 79 0.21 -4.66 -12.72
CA GLU A 79 0.50 -4.31 -14.11
C GLU A 79 0.22 -2.83 -14.36
N GLU A 80 -0.96 -2.35 -13.98
CA GLU A 80 -1.39 -0.95 -14.11
C GLU A 80 -0.51 0.02 -13.30
N SER A 81 -0.03 -0.41 -12.13
CA SER A 81 0.88 0.38 -11.29
C SER A 81 2.36 0.28 -11.68
N GLY A 82 2.72 -0.55 -12.69
CA GLY A 82 4.11 -0.73 -13.13
C GLY A 82 4.98 -1.56 -12.18
N GLN A 83 4.37 -2.34 -11.29
CA GLN A 83 5.02 -3.04 -10.17
C GLN A 83 5.01 -4.55 -10.33
N LEU A 84 4.94 -5.06 -11.55
CA LEU A 84 4.85 -6.49 -11.86
C LEU A 84 5.97 -7.34 -11.20
N ARG A 85 7.12 -6.74 -10.90
CA ARG A 85 8.23 -7.39 -10.18
C ARG A 85 7.85 -7.86 -8.78
N LEU A 86 6.86 -7.23 -8.13
CA LEU A 86 6.41 -7.63 -6.80
C LEU A 86 5.75 -9.01 -6.76
N ILE A 87 5.32 -9.55 -7.92
CA ILE A 87 4.78 -10.91 -8.02
C ILE A 87 5.75 -11.95 -7.43
N THR A 88 7.07 -11.73 -7.55
CA THR A 88 8.08 -12.66 -7.01
C THR A 88 8.15 -12.66 -5.48
N SER A 89 7.56 -11.65 -4.84
CA SER A 89 7.52 -11.49 -3.39
C SER A 89 6.15 -11.82 -2.80
N ILE A 90 5.20 -12.25 -3.63
CA ILE A 90 3.82 -12.55 -3.25
C ILE A 90 3.65 -14.05 -3.14
N SER A 91 2.99 -14.49 -2.08
CA SER A 91 2.57 -15.88 -1.92
C SER A 91 1.17 -15.88 -1.31
N ILE A 92 0.18 -16.32 -2.09
CA ILE A 92 -1.21 -16.44 -1.66
C ILE A 92 -1.66 -17.88 -1.84
N TYR A 93 -2.09 -18.51 -0.76
CA TYR A 93 -2.70 -19.84 -0.79
C TYR A 93 -4.19 -19.73 -0.52
N SER A 94 -4.97 -20.62 -1.12
CA SER A 94 -6.41 -20.72 -0.96
C SER A 94 -6.80 -22.07 -0.39
N GLN A 95 -7.76 -22.06 0.52
CA GLN A 95 -8.39 -23.26 1.05
C GLN A 95 -9.91 -23.05 1.10
N LEU A 96 -10.67 -24.11 0.84
CA LEU A 96 -12.11 -24.10 1.08
C LEU A 96 -12.36 -23.96 2.59
N GLY A 97 -13.22 -23.02 2.98
CA GLY A 97 -13.65 -22.91 4.36
C GLY A 97 -14.89 -23.75 4.66
N LYS A 98 -15.49 -23.53 5.84
CA LYS A 98 -16.46 -24.46 6.41
C LYS A 98 -17.92 -24.07 6.20
N ASP A 99 -18.18 -22.79 5.92
CA ASP A 99 -19.53 -22.24 5.83
C ASP A 99 -19.60 -21.10 4.82
N ARG A 100 -20.81 -20.55 4.59
CA ARG A 100 -21.01 -19.46 3.62
C ARG A 100 -20.41 -18.12 4.06
N ALA A 101 -20.23 -17.90 5.36
CA ALA A 101 -19.60 -16.68 5.87
C ALA A 101 -18.08 -16.72 5.67
N GLN A 102 -17.48 -17.91 5.62
CA GLN A 102 -16.06 -18.15 5.36
C GLN A 102 -15.92 -19.23 4.27
N LEU A 103 -16.45 -18.98 3.08
CA LEU A 103 -16.45 -19.96 2.00
C LEU A 103 -15.04 -20.23 1.49
N ARG A 104 -14.18 -19.21 1.46
CA ARG A 104 -12.78 -19.30 1.05
C ARG A 104 -11.88 -18.65 2.09
N LEU A 105 -10.81 -19.35 2.44
CA LEU A 105 -9.73 -18.81 3.25
C LEU A 105 -8.54 -18.52 2.35
N LEU A 106 -8.01 -17.31 2.44
CA LEU A 106 -6.79 -16.90 1.77
C LEU A 106 -5.68 -16.74 2.82
N TYR A 107 -4.57 -17.43 2.62
CA TYR A 107 -3.35 -17.28 3.41
C TYR A 107 -2.41 -16.41 2.60
N MET A 108 -2.30 -15.15 3.00
CA MET A 108 -1.54 -14.13 2.28
C MET A 108 -0.26 -13.86 3.04
N ASN A 109 0.89 -13.96 2.37
CA ASN A 109 2.10 -13.45 2.98
C ASN A 109 1.98 -11.92 3.19
N THR A 110 2.84 -11.36 4.03
CA THR A 110 2.79 -9.93 4.38
C THR A 110 2.65 -9.01 3.16
N VAL A 111 3.46 -9.24 2.12
CA VAL A 111 3.45 -8.42 0.90
C VAL A 111 2.09 -8.50 0.21
N ALA A 112 1.55 -9.71 0.04
CA ALA A 112 0.23 -9.91 -0.55
C ALA A 112 -0.89 -9.20 0.22
N PHE A 113 -0.88 -9.31 1.56
CA PHE A 113 -1.88 -8.69 2.41
C PHE A 113 -1.86 -7.17 2.29
N LEU A 114 -0.67 -6.57 2.30
CA LEU A 114 -0.48 -5.13 2.17
C LEU A 114 -0.89 -4.60 0.80
N ILE A 115 -0.59 -5.34 -0.27
CA ILE A 115 -1.09 -5.00 -1.62
C ILE A 115 -2.62 -5.08 -1.65
N TRP A 116 -3.22 -6.11 -1.05
CA TRP A 116 -4.68 -6.24 -0.96
C TRP A 116 -5.34 -5.01 -0.32
N GLN A 117 -4.75 -4.51 0.78
CA GLN A 117 -5.21 -3.28 1.43
C GLN A 117 -5.03 -2.04 0.54
N SER A 118 -3.92 -1.94 -0.20
CA SER A 118 -3.66 -0.81 -1.12
C SER A 118 -4.62 -0.77 -2.31
N MET A 119 -5.19 -1.93 -2.68
CA MET A 119 -6.26 -2.05 -3.68
C MET A 119 -7.64 -1.64 -3.13
N GLU A 120 -7.69 -1.02 -1.94
CA GLU A 120 -8.91 -0.63 -1.22
C GLU A 120 -9.86 -1.80 -0.93
N LYS A 121 -9.37 -3.04 -1.03
CA LYS A 121 -10.10 -4.20 -0.55
C LYS A 121 -10.06 -4.17 0.98
N GLN A 122 -11.18 -4.49 1.61
CA GLN A 122 -11.29 -4.58 3.07
C GLN A 122 -11.10 -6.03 3.51
N PRO A 123 -9.87 -6.54 3.67
CA PRO A 123 -9.69 -7.92 4.10
C PRO A 123 -10.30 -8.10 5.49
N ARG A 124 -10.96 -9.24 5.72
CA ARG A 124 -11.37 -9.68 7.05
C ARG A 124 -10.34 -10.66 7.60
N PRO A 125 -9.28 -10.18 8.30
CA PRO A 125 -8.30 -11.06 8.92
C PRO A 125 -8.96 -11.81 10.08
N ILE A 126 -8.77 -13.13 10.12
CA ILE A 126 -9.31 -14.01 11.17
C ILE A 126 -8.20 -14.71 11.96
N GLY A 127 -6.94 -14.47 11.63
CA GLY A 127 -5.78 -15.02 12.30
C GLY A 127 -4.51 -14.86 11.48
N ALA A 128 -3.40 -15.37 12.00
CA ALA A 128 -2.11 -15.35 11.34
C ALA A 128 -1.33 -16.64 11.67
N GLN A 129 -0.39 -17.03 10.81
CA GLN A 129 0.43 -18.22 10.97
C GLN A 129 1.78 -18.11 10.25
N HIS A 130 2.73 -18.98 10.59
CA HIS A 130 4.09 -18.93 10.04
C HIS A 130 4.20 -19.48 8.61
N ARG A 131 3.40 -20.49 8.27
CA ARG A 131 3.43 -21.19 6.98
C ARG A 131 2.01 -21.47 6.51
N PRO A 132 1.73 -21.57 5.21
CA PRO A 132 0.42 -21.99 4.71
C PRO A 132 0.09 -23.43 5.16
N PRO A 133 -1.19 -23.82 5.28
CA PRO A 133 -1.57 -25.21 5.55
C PRO A 133 -1.17 -26.11 4.39
N GLN A 134 -0.85 -27.38 4.67
CA GLN A 134 -0.42 -28.34 3.65
C GLN A 134 -1.49 -28.62 2.58
N ASN A 135 -2.76 -28.49 2.93
CA ASN A 135 -3.88 -28.71 2.03
C ASN A 135 -4.36 -27.42 1.31
N ALA A 136 -3.70 -26.29 1.55
CA ALA A 136 -4.00 -25.06 0.83
C ALA A 136 -3.27 -25.05 -0.53
N VAL A 137 -3.95 -24.58 -1.57
CA VAL A 137 -3.44 -24.56 -2.95
C VAL A 137 -2.90 -23.18 -3.26
N LEU A 138 -1.75 -23.08 -3.91
CA LEU A 138 -1.21 -21.79 -4.36
C LEU A 138 -2.21 -21.15 -5.33
N ALA A 139 -2.74 -20.00 -4.95
CA ALA A 139 -3.69 -19.23 -5.73
C ALA A 139 -3.00 -18.15 -6.58
N PHE A 140 -1.91 -17.56 -6.08
CA PHE A 140 -1.15 -16.52 -6.79
C PHE A 140 0.26 -16.33 -6.22
N GLY A 141 1.21 -15.97 -7.11
CA GLY A 141 2.59 -15.66 -6.76
C GLY A 141 3.53 -16.85 -6.80
N ILE A 142 4.57 -16.82 -5.96
CA ILE A 142 5.60 -17.87 -5.85
C ILE A 142 5.29 -18.74 -4.62
N PRO A 143 5.48 -20.08 -4.70
CA PRO A 143 5.34 -20.94 -3.54
C PRO A 143 6.23 -20.51 -2.38
N PHE A 144 5.76 -20.75 -1.16
CA PHE A 144 6.56 -20.66 0.06
C PHE A 144 7.82 -21.51 -0.06
N SER A 145 8.96 -20.90 0.25
CA SER A 145 10.26 -21.56 0.43
C SER A 145 10.86 -21.10 1.76
N GLU A 146 11.33 -22.06 2.56
CA GLU A 146 12.15 -21.85 3.77
C GLU A 146 13.59 -22.28 3.49
#